data_AF-A0A960UVW4-F1
#
_entry.id   AF-A0A960UVW4-F1
#
_cell.length_a   1.000
_cell.length_b   1.000
_cell.length_c   1.000
_cell.angle_alpha   90.00
_cell.angle_beta   90.00
_cell.angle_gamma   90.00
#
_symmetry.space_group_name_H-M   'P 1'
#
loop_
_entity.id
_entity.type
_entity.pdbx_description
1 polymer ?
#
loop_
_entity_poly.entity_id
_entity_poly.type
_entity_poly.pdbx_seq_one_letter_code
_entity_poly.pdbx_strand_id
1 'polypeptide(L)'
;MNVQLKLRSFYFLVITVGLVAITIFLGRVVYSDLYRKILLTFDQKLLSASTVVAAFVSGEDHEEIVNLKQLRGIAMDRGQMYGRYAVAPDLEILNPAGRFGRDLTLSEEPYYTTDITFARGMVYAAGPEPAPSEEEPAAEQSEPNAESPDVQGNGIASESEDPQAEPDAAEEAEESSEEEETDPQYPIYYIDPRTGESGVFTSIGDACQAIAYLNDSLYCAGAQLLRIPLQNGKAGEPEFIRDLDFSTEEPTVLTGMTASADGAALLATDTNHFQILFLDPATGEVQKSLKLRSPGTEKAYPFGVFSLAYDEVTRSYFGVSTVSIVRIDMK
;
A
#
# COMPACT_ATOMS: atom_id res chain seq x y z
N MET A 1 -54.25 -17.06 -47.27
CA MET A 1 -52.80 -16.78 -47.12
C MET A 1 -52.47 -15.51 -46.30
N ASN A 2 -53.42 -14.85 -45.62
CA ASN A 2 -53.14 -13.59 -44.89
C ASN A 2 -52.89 -13.74 -43.37
N VAL A 3 -53.13 -14.91 -42.78
CA VAL A 3 -52.98 -15.12 -41.32
C VAL A 3 -51.53 -15.42 -40.94
N GLN A 4 -50.75 -16.09 -41.81
CA GLN A 4 -49.34 -16.41 -41.54
C GLN A 4 -48.41 -15.18 -41.51
N LEU A 5 -48.72 -14.13 -42.29
CA LEU A 5 -47.98 -12.87 -42.26
C LEU A 5 -48.14 -12.14 -40.92
N LYS A 6 -49.32 -12.19 -40.29
CA LYS A 6 -49.58 -11.54 -39.00
C LYS A 6 -48.85 -12.21 -37.84
N LEU A 7 -48.72 -13.54 -37.85
CA LEU A 7 -48.06 -14.27 -36.78
C LEU A 7 -46.54 -14.01 -36.74
N ARG A 8 -45.90 -13.93 -37.92
CA ARG A 8 -44.47 -13.58 -38.02
C ARG A 8 -44.20 -12.17 -37.50
N SER A 9 -45.01 -11.18 -37.90
CA SER A 9 -44.84 -9.80 -37.43
C SER A 9 -45.04 -9.67 -35.91
N PHE A 10 -45.98 -10.41 -35.32
CA PHE A 10 -46.17 -10.44 -33.87
C PHE A 10 -44.95 -11.03 -33.14
N TYR A 11 -44.41 -12.15 -33.64
CA TYR A 11 -43.23 -12.79 -33.05
C TYR A 11 -42.01 -11.87 -33.08
N PHE A 12 -41.76 -11.19 -34.21
CA PHE A 12 -40.70 -10.20 -34.30
C PHE A 12 -40.88 -9.05 -33.31
N LEU A 13 -42.10 -8.56 -33.12
CA LEU A 13 -42.36 -7.48 -32.17
C LEU A 13 -42.05 -7.92 -30.73
N VAL A 14 -42.47 -9.12 -30.34
CA VAL A 14 -42.19 -9.67 -28.99
C VAL A 14 -40.68 -9.85 -28.79
N ILE A 15 -39.97 -10.40 -29.78
CA ILE A 15 -38.51 -10.56 -29.70
C ILE A 15 -37.81 -9.20 -29.58
N THR A 16 -38.21 -8.20 -30.37
CA THR A 16 -37.60 -6.87 -30.31
C THR A 16 -37.78 -6.25 -28.92
N VAL A 17 -38.98 -6.34 -28.34
CA VAL A 17 -39.23 -5.84 -26.98
C VAL A 17 -38.40 -6.61 -25.95
N GLY A 18 -38.30 -7.94 -26.09
CA GLY A 18 -37.47 -8.79 -25.23
C GLY A 18 -35.99 -8.42 -25.30
N LEU A 19 -35.45 -8.22 -26.50
CA LEU A 19 -34.06 -7.80 -26.72
C LEU A 19 -33.80 -6.41 -26.12
N VAL A 20 -34.70 -5.45 -26.32
CA VAL A 20 -34.57 -4.11 -25.72
C VAL A 20 -34.55 -4.20 -24.19
N ALA A 21 -35.42 -5.00 -23.59
CA ALA A 21 -35.44 -5.19 -22.14
C ALA A 21 -34.13 -5.83 -21.62
N ILE A 22 -33.61 -6.84 -22.32
CA ILE A 22 -32.33 -7.49 -21.99
C ILE A 22 -31.18 -6.49 -22.09
N THR A 23 -31.13 -5.68 -23.15
CA THR A 23 -30.08 -4.66 -23.34
C THR A 23 -30.14 -3.59 -22.24
N ILE A 24 -31.33 -3.13 -21.85
CA ILE A 24 -31.49 -2.17 -20.74
C ILE A 24 -31.02 -2.80 -19.42
N PHE A 25 -31.37 -4.06 -19.17
CA PHE A 25 -30.97 -4.77 -17.96
C PHE A 25 -29.45 -4.95 -17.89
N LEU A 26 -28.82 -5.45 -18.96
CA LEU A 26 -27.36 -5.57 -19.05
C LEU A 26 -26.67 -4.22 -18.92
N GLY A 27 -27.18 -3.20 -19.61
CA GLY A 27 -26.67 -1.84 -19.50
C GLY A 27 -26.72 -1.31 -18.07
N ARG A 28 -27.81 -1.59 -17.33
CA ARG A 28 -27.93 -1.21 -15.92
C ARG A 28 -26.93 -1.94 -15.02
N VAL A 29 -26.74 -3.25 -15.22
CA VAL A 29 -25.79 -4.07 -14.45
C VAL A 29 -24.36 -3.57 -14.69
N VAL A 30 -23.95 -3.50 -15.95
CA VAL A 30 -22.61 -3.03 -16.35
C VAL A 30 -22.37 -1.60 -15.89
N TYR A 31 -23.35 -0.70 -16.07
CA TYR A 31 -23.21 0.68 -15.60
C TYR A 31 -23.11 0.77 -14.08
N SER A 32 -23.88 -0.01 -13.31
CA SER A 32 -23.79 0.01 -11.85
C SER A 32 -22.43 -0.45 -11.34
N ASP A 33 -21.83 -1.44 -12.02
CA ASP A 33 -20.55 -2.01 -11.64
C ASP A 33 -19.38 -1.11 -12.05
N LEU A 34 -19.40 -0.60 -13.28
CA LEU A 34 -18.47 0.42 -13.75
C LEU A 34 -18.56 1.69 -12.91
N TYR A 35 -19.77 2.16 -12.57
CA TYR A 35 -19.94 3.35 -11.76
C TYR A 35 -19.40 3.16 -10.34
N ARG A 36 -19.54 1.97 -9.75
CA ARG A 36 -18.97 1.65 -8.44
C ARG A 36 -17.44 1.58 -8.50
N LYS A 37 -16.88 0.89 -9.51
CA LYS A 37 -15.42 0.81 -9.71
C LYS A 37 -14.82 2.18 -9.99
N ILE A 38 -15.41 2.93 -10.93
CA ILE A 38 -15.05 4.31 -11.20
C ILE A 38 -15.15 5.11 -9.92
N LEU A 39 -16.27 5.16 -9.19
CA LEU A 39 -16.33 5.93 -7.95
C LEU A 39 -15.28 5.50 -6.92
N LEU A 40 -14.96 4.22 -6.75
CA LEU A 40 -13.89 3.80 -5.84
C LEU A 40 -12.51 4.32 -6.28
N THR A 41 -12.15 4.15 -7.55
CA THR A 41 -10.84 4.61 -8.06
C THR A 41 -10.79 6.12 -8.24
N PHE A 42 -11.93 6.72 -8.57
CA PHE A 42 -12.14 8.15 -8.78
C PHE A 42 -12.22 8.86 -7.45
N ASP A 43 -12.72 8.27 -6.36
CA ASP A 43 -12.63 8.88 -5.04
C ASP A 43 -11.18 8.87 -4.55
N GLN A 44 -10.40 7.82 -4.82
CA GLN A 44 -8.96 7.77 -4.51
C GLN A 44 -8.12 8.75 -5.36
N LYS A 45 -8.36 8.78 -6.68
CA LYS A 45 -7.65 9.66 -7.63
C LYS A 45 -8.21 11.07 -7.68
N LEU A 46 -9.47 11.30 -7.33
CA LEU A 46 -10.00 12.64 -7.05
C LEU A 46 -9.62 13.05 -5.65
N LEU A 47 -9.34 12.19 -4.66
CA LEU A 47 -8.77 12.72 -3.42
C LEU A 47 -7.45 13.38 -3.74
N SER A 48 -6.58 12.74 -4.52
CA SER A 48 -5.32 13.35 -4.99
C SER A 48 -5.54 14.49 -6.00
N ALA A 49 -6.38 14.31 -7.02
CA ALA A 49 -6.61 15.36 -8.02
C ALA A 49 -7.46 16.53 -7.49
N SER A 50 -8.39 16.31 -6.55
CA SER A 50 -9.18 17.36 -5.88
C SER A 50 -8.42 18.01 -4.74
N THR A 51 -7.51 17.31 -4.02
CA THR A 51 -6.55 18.04 -3.16
C THR A 51 -5.66 18.90 -4.04
N VAL A 52 -5.11 18.40 -5.14
CA VAL A 52 -4.32 19.20 -6.08
C VAL A 52 -5.12 20.36 -6.69
N VAL A 53 -6.35 20.13 -7.16
CA VAL A 53 -7.20 21.17 -7.76
C VAL A 53 -7.74 22.15 -6.71
N ALA A 54 -8.17 21.70 -5.54
CA ALA A 54 -8.57 22.58 -4.44
C ALA A 54 -7.38 23.40 -3.94
N ALA A 55 -6.18 22.82 -3.89
CA ALA A 55 -4.95 23.52 -3.56
C ALA A 55 -4.56 24.52 -4.69
N PHE A 56 -4.85 24.23 -5.96
CA PHE A 56 -4.66 25.19 -7.06
C PHE A 56 -5.70 26.33 -7.08
N VAL A 57 -6.95 26.07 -6.64
CA VAL A 57 -8.04 27.05 -6.67
C VAL A 57 -8.06 27.94 -5.41
N SER A 58 -7.73 27.39 -4.23
CA SER A 58 -7.60 28.15 -2.98
C SER A 58 -6.15 28.57 -2.76
N GLY A 59 -5.67 29.50 -3.59
CA GLY A 59 -4.26 29.95 -3.61
C GLY A 59 -3.69 30.49 -2.29
N GLU A 60 -4.50 30.64 -1.24
CA GLU A 60 -4.08 31.04 0.11
C GLU A 60 -4.14 29.88 1.14
N ASP A 61 -4.89 28.79 0.88
CA ASP A 61 -5.05 27.63 1.79
C ASP A 61 -4.30 26.37 1.31
N HIS A 62 -3.38 26.51 0.34
CA HIS A 62 -2.64 25.40 -0.26
C HIS A 62 -1.92 24.56 0.79
N GLU A 63 -1.32 25.21 1.79
CA GLU A 63 -0.65 24.53 2.90
C GLU A 63 -1.64 23.71 3.74
N GLU A 64 -2.85 24.19 4.02
CA GLU A 64 -3.83 23.43 4.83
C GLU A 64 -4.37 22.19 4.10
N ILE A 65 -4.56 22.26 2.78
CA ILE A 65 -5.09 21.14 1.98
C ILE A 65 -4.01 20.08 1.71
N VAL A 66 -2.76 20.48 1.49
CA VAL A 66 -1.62 19.56 1.41
C VAL A 66 -1.35 18.90 2.77
N ASN A 67 -1.60 19.63 3.87
CA ASN A 67 -1.49 19.13 5.23
C ASN A 67 -2.73 18.36 5.74
N LEU A 68 -3.57 17.81 4.85
CA LEU A 68 -4.66 16.92 5.26
C LEU A 68 -4.06 15.65 5.89
N LYS A 69 -3.83 15.74 7.20
CA LYS A 69 -3.32 14.69 8.06
C LYS A 69 -4.31 13.54 8.06
N GLN A 70 -4.10 12.55 7.20
CA GLN A 70 -4.86 11.29 7.22
C GLN A 70 -4.23 10.33 8.20
N LEU A 71 -4.95 10.00 9.27
CA LEU A 71 -4.55 8.94 10.19
C LEU A 71 -4.58 7.62 9.42
N ARG A 72 -3.47 6.86 9.45
CA ARG A 72 -3.33 5.60 8.71
C ARG A 72 -3.23 4.41 9.63
N GLY A 73 -2.33 4.47 10.60
CA GLY A 73 -2.13 3.41 11.59
C GLY A 73 -2.60 3.82 12.99
N ILE A 74 -3.15 2.87 13.74
CA ILE A 74 -3.33 2.97 15.19
C ILE A 74 -2.77 1.75 15.92
N ALA A 75 -2.17 1.98 17.08
CA ALA A 75 -1.74 0.93 17.98
C ALA A 75 -2.22 1.23 19.40
N MET A 76 -2.40 0.19 20.22
CA MET A 76 -2.84 0.32 21.62
C MET A 76 -1.81 -0.28 22.57
N ASP A 77 -1.48 0.44 23.64
CA ASP A 77 -0.77 -0.09 24.81
C ASP A 77 -1.56 0.28 26.07
N ARG A 78 -2.13 -0.72 26.76
CA ARG A 78 -2.76 -0.54 28.08
C ARG A 78 -3.76 0.63 28.13
N GLY A 79 -4.56 0.81 27.07
CA GLY A 79 -5.57 1.85 26.94
C GLY A 79 -5.05 3.20 26.42
N GLN A 80 -3.75 3.35 26.22
CA GLN A 80 -3.16 4.46 25.47
C GLN A 80 -3.15 4.13 23.98
N MET A 81 -3.73 5.03 23.18
CA MET A 81 -3.75 4.91 21.73
C MET A 81 -2.61 5.73 21.13
N TYR A 82 -1.88 5.11 20.21
CA TYR A 82 -0.91 5.77 19.37
C TYR A 82 -1.46 5.83 17.96
N GLY A 83 -1.23 6.95 17.28
CA GLY A 83 -1.64 7.17 15.91
C GLY A 83 -0.46 7.60 15.06
N ARG A 84 -0.47 7.20 13.79
CA ARG A 84 0.47 7.71 12.80
C ARG A 84 -0.24 8.14 11.54
N TYR A 85 0.12 9.32 11.04
CA TYR A 85 -0.48 9.91 9.84
C TYR A 85 0.33 9.56 8.61
N ALA A 86 -0.32 9.50 7.45
CA ALA A 86 0.28 9.08 6.19
C ALA A 86 1.58 9.83 5.84
N VAL A 87 1.63 11.13 6.10
CA VAL A 87 2.70 12.04 5.67
C VAL A 87 3.48 12.62 6.86
N ALA A 88 3.19 12.15 8.08
CA ALA A 88 3.89 12.62 9.27
C ALA A 88 4.84 11.51 9.76
N PRO A 89 6.12 11.84 10.03
CA PRO A 89 6.99 10.89 10.71
C PRO A 89 6.44 10.60 12.11
N ASP A 90 5.91 11.64 12.76
CA ASP A 90 5.51 11.69 14.16
C ASP A 90 4.48 10.66 14.61
N LEU A 91 4.75 10.05 15.76
CA LEU A 91 3.82 9.22 16.50
C LEU A 91 2.99 10.14 17.42
N GLU A 92 1.68 10.26 17.20
CA GLU A 92 0.82 11.07 18.06
C GLU A 92 0.14 10.21 19.14
N ILE A 93 0.01 10.75 20.37
CA ILE A 93 -0.75 10.07 21.43
C ILE A 93 -2.22 10.46 21.32
N LEU A 94 -3.03 9.54 20.83
CA LEU A 94 -4.45 9.75 20.63
C LEU A 94 -5.20 9.54 21.95
N ASN A 95 -6.02 10.53 22.34
CA ASN A 95 -6.99 10.34 23.40
C ASN A 95 -8.34 9.94 22.77
N PRO A 96 -8.82 8.70 22.90
CA PRO A 96 -10.06 8.27 22.28
C PRO A 96 -11.30 9.01 22.82
N ALA A 97 -11.21 9.63 24.00
CA ALA A 97 -12.26 10.45 24.61
C ALA A 97 -12.04 11.98 24.43
N GLY A 98 -10.89 12.40 23.91
CA GLY A 98 -10.50 13.81 23.76
C GLY A 98 -10.43 14.26 22.29
N ARG A 99 -10.35 15.57 22.07
CA ARG A 99 -9.81 16.09 20.80
C ARG A 99 -8.31 15.83 20.79
N PHE A 100 -7.80 15.33 19.67
CA PHE A 100 -6.42 14.90 19.37
C PHE A 100 -5.35 15.63 20.20
N GLY A 101 -4.47 14.87 20.87
CA GLY A 101 -3.54 15.37 21.87
C GLY A 101 -2.08 15.13 21.51
N ARG A 102 -1.25 16.14 21.79
CA ARG A 102 0.22 16.18 21.91
C ARG A 102 1.06 15.40 20.88
N ASP A 103 1.78 16.18 20.07
CA ASP A 103 2.75 15.70 19.06
C ASP A 103 4.03 15.16 19.73
N LEU A 104 4.55 14.03 19.23
CA LEU A 104 5.92 13.57 19.48
C LEU A 104 6.74 13.75 18.20
N THR A 105 7.68 14.68 18.21
CA THR A 105 8.56 14.93 17.06
C THR A 105 9.62 13.83 16.93
N LEU A 106 9.59 13.06 15.83
CA LEU A 106 10.66 12.13 15.46
C LEU A 106 11.78 12.87 14.71
N SER A 107 13.00 12.32 14.71
CA SER A 107 14.10 12.87 13.91
C SER A 107 13.97 12.53 12.42
N GLU A 108 14.61 13.35 11.58
CA GLU A 108 14.29 13.70 10.17
C GLU A 108 14.02 12.57 9.13
N GLU A 109 13.30 13.02 8.09
CA GLU A 109 12.64 12.38 6.94
C GLU A 109 11.23 11.79 7.17
N PRO A 110 10.19 12.29 6.46
CA PRO A 110 8.83 11.77 6.60
C PRO A 110 8.73 10.39 5.95
N TYR A 111 8.88 9.33 6.73
CA TYR A 111 8.52 7.99 6.26
C TYR A 111 7.01 7.91 6.12
N TYR A 112 6.54 7.67 4.90
CA TYR A 112 5.17 7.21 4.69
C TYR A 112 4.98 5.91 5.46
N THR A 113 3.85 5.73 6.13
CA THR A 113 3.51 4.45 6.77
C THR A 113 2.06 4.10 6.53
N THR A 114 1.83 2.80 6.39
CA THR A 114 0.52 2.23 6.04
C THR A 114 -0.24 1.82 7.28
N ASP A 115 0.43 1.12 8.20
CA ASP A 115 -0.16 0.62 9.44
C ASP A 115 0.90 0.56 10.56
N ILE A 116 0.44 0.50 11.82
CA ILE A 116 1.30 0.37 13.01
C ILE A 116 0.76 -0.66 13.99
N THR A 117 1.65 -1.30 14.75
CA THR A 117 1.27 -2.22 15.83
C THR A 117 2.14 -2.01 17.06
N PHE A 118 1.64 -2.35 18.25
CA PHE A 118 2.41 -2.25 19.49
C PHE A 118 2.86 -3.63 19.94
N ALA A 119 4.15 -3.77 20.24
CA ALA A 119 4.71 -5.00 20.76
C ALA A 119 5.89 -4.74 21.69
N ARG A 120 5.91 -5.43 22.84
CA ARG A 120 7.04 -5.44 23.78
C ARG A 120 7.57 -4.04 24.16
N GLY A 121 6.68 -3.04 24.26
CA GLY A 121 7.06 -1.68 24.64
C GLY A 121 7.43 -0.76 23.47
N MET A 122 7.39 -1.26 22.25
CA MET A 122 7.75 -0.54 21.02
C MET A 122 6.54 -0.46 20.09
N VAL A 123 6.50 0.59 19.26
CA VAL A 123 5.61 0.65 18.10
C VAL A 123 6.39 0.20 16.88
N TYR A 124 5.81 -0.72 16.11
CA TYR A 124 6.34 -1.17 14.82
C TYR A 124 5.49 -0.60 13.71
N ALA A 125 6.13 -0.13 12.64
CA ALA A 125 5.45 0.53 11.53
C ALA A 125 5.89 -0.05 10.19
N ALA A 126 4.92 -0.23 9.31
CA ALA A 126 5.13 -0.72 7.95
C ALA A 126 5.50 0.43 7.00
N GLY A 127 6.66 0.33 6.33
CA GLY A 127 7.09 1.25 5.28
C GLY A 127 6.54 0.84 3.90
N PRO A 128 5.89 1.74 3.15
CA PRO A 128 5.29 1.46 1.84
C PRO A 128 6.28 1.54 0.69
N GLU A 129 7.41 2.22 0.87
CA GLU A 129 8.41 2.43 -0.16
C GLU A 129 9.61 1.53 0.10
N PRO A 130 10.23 0.96 -0.95
CA PRO A 130 11.48 0.25 -0.78
C PRO A 130 12.52 1.23 -0.21
N ALA A 131 13.41 0.71 0.64
CA ALA A 131 14.57 1.47 1.04
C ALA A 131 15.29 1.92 -0.24
N PRO A 132 15.73 3.19 -0.33
CA PRO A 132 16.55 3.61 -1.45
C PRO A 132 17.69 2.62 -1.54
N SER A 133 17.89 2.02 -2.72
CA SER A 133 19.08 1.21 -2.96
C SER A 133 20.25 2.07 -2.51
N GLU A 134 21.16 1.50 -1.71
CA GLU A 134 22.47 2.12 -1.49
C GLU A 134 23.15 2.15 -2.86
N GLU A 135 22.75 3.09 -3.73
CA GLU A 135 23.48 3.43 -4.93
C GLU A 135 24.84 3.82 -4.40
N GLU A 136 25.80 2.91 -4.60
CA GLU A 136 27.20 3.13 -4.33
C GLU A 136 27.49 4.52 -4.92
N PRO A 137 27.79 5.54 -4.09
CA PRO A 137 27.70 6.94 -4.46
C PRO A 137 28.47 7.07 -5.76
N ALA A 138 27.74 7.27 -6.86
CA ALA A 138 28.25 7.03 -8.21
C ALA A 138 29.61 7.66 -8.25
N ALA A 139 30.66 6.81 -8.24
CA ALA A 139 32.01 7.26 -7.95
C ALA A 139 32.24 8.41 -8.91
N GLU A 140 32.24 9.63 -8.37
CA GLU A 140 32.16 10.85 -9.16
C GLU A 140 33.35 10.71 -10.07
N GLN A 141 33.11 10.34 -11.33
CA GLN A 141 34.16 10.10 -12.29
C GLN A 141 34.69 11.49 -12.49
N SER A 142 35.70 11.82 -11.68
CA SER A 142 36.46 13.03 -11.78
C SER A 142 37.06 12.95 -13.16
N GLU A 143 36.37 13.54 -14.13
CA GLU A 143 36.89 13.71 -15.47
C GLU A 143 38.29 14.30 -15.27
N PRO A 144 39.35 13.59 -15.69
CA PRO A 144 40.67 14.17 -15.63
C PRO A 144 40.61 15.37 -16.57
N ASN A 145 40.61 16.56 -15.97
CA ASN A 145 40.63 17.84 -16.64
C ASN A 145 41.84 17.81 -17.60
N ALA A 146 41.57 17.53 -18.88
CA ALA A 146 42.61 17.40 -19.89
C ALA A 146 43.15 18.81 -20.17
N GLU A 147 44.27 19.15 -19.52
CA GLU A 147 45.13 20.24 -19.95
C GLU A 147 45.60 19.96 -21.39
N SER A 148 45.07 20.73 -22.34
CA SER A 148 45.56 20.80 -23.71
C SER A 148 47.04 21.20 -23.74
N PRO A 149 47.93 20.45 -24.40
CA PRO A 149 49.24 20.98 -24.77
C PRO A 149 49.15 21.66 -26.15
N ASP A 150 49.59 22.92 -26.21
CA ASP A 150 49.94 23.62 -27.44
C ASP A 150 51.07 22.87 -28.17
N VAL A 151 50.81 22.39 -29.40
CA VAL A 151 51.85 21.86 -30.30
C VAL A 151 51.91 22.68 -31.57
N GLN A 152 52.99 23.46 -31.72
CA GLN A 152 53.46 24.01 -32.98
C GLN A 152 54.46 23.05 -33.66
N GLY A 153 54.26 22.80 -34.97
CA GLY A 153 55.37 22.90 -35.93
C GLY A 153 55.84 21.64 -36.68
N ASN A 154 55.60 21.67 -38.00
CA ASN A 154 56.45 21.24 -39.14
C ASN A 154 56.69 19.75 -39.45
N GLY A 155 56.01 19.28 -40.52
CA GLY A 155 56.60 18.99 -41.85
C GLY A 155 57.56 17.81 -42.04
N ILE A 156 57.19 16.87 -42.93
CA ILE A 156 57.92 16.41 -44.15
C ILE A 156 57.18 15.19 -44.75
N ALA A 157 57.11 15.16 -46.08
CA ALA A 157 56.48 14.14 -46.93
C ALA A 157 57.29 12.83 -47.04
N SER A 158 56.63 11.70 -47.33
CA SER A 158 56.91 10.83 -48.50
C SER A 158 55.95 9.63 -48.57
N GLU A 159 55.87 9.07 -49.77
CA GLU A 159 55.01 8.02 -50.34
C GLU A 159 55.05 6.66 -49.63
N SER A 160 53.95 5.89 -49.69
CA SER A 160 53.87 4.65 -50.50
C SER A 160 52.59 3.85 -50.22
N GLU A 161 51.86 3.59 -51.31
CA GLU A 161 51.10 2.39 -51.71
C GLU A 161 50.53 1.39 -50.67
N ASP A 162 49.21 1.21 -50.80
CA ASP A 162 48.33 0.06 -50.53
C ASP A 162 48.99 -1.32 -50.31
N PRO A 163 48.43 -2.18 -49.42
CA PRO A 163 47.15 -2.82 -49.78
C PRO A 163 46.15 -3.09 -48.65
N GLN A 164 44.87 -3.02 -49.04
CA GLN A 164 43.74 -3.87 -48.63
C GLN A 164 44.07 -4.95 -47.57
N ALA A 165 43.63 -4.71 -46.34
CA ALA A 165 43.40 -5.75 -45.34
C ALA A 165 41.90 -5.83 -45.07
N GLU A 166 41.43 -7.07 -45.04
CA GLU A 166 40.04 -7.50 -44.95
C GLU A 166 39.36 -6.96 -43.67
N PRO A 167 38.06 -6.61 -43.71
CA PRO A 167 37.31 -6.32 -42.49
C PRO A 167 37.08 -7.65 -41.77
N ASP A 168 37.98 -7.99 -40.85
CA ASP A 168 37.68 -8.99 -39.82
C ASP A 168 36.43 -8.50 -39.09
N ALA A 169 35.37 -9.28 -39.21
CA ALA A 169 34.15 -9.15 -38.43
C ALA A 169 34.54 -9.23 -36.96
N ALA A 170 34.70 -8.06 -36.32
CA ALA A 170 34.69 -7.93 -34.89
C ALA A 170 33.28 -8.37 -34.46
N GLU A 171 33.19 -9.63 -34.08
CA GLU A 171 32.11 -10.20 -33.30
C GLU A 171 32.09 -9.37 -32.00
N GLU A 172 31.31 -8.28 -32.01
CA GLU A 172 30.96 -7.53 -30.82
C GLU A 172 30.25 -8.54 -29.91
N ALA A 173 31.02 -9.13 -29.00
CA ALA A 173 30.47 -9.78 -27.84
C ALA A 173 29.73 -8.68 -27.08
N GLU A 174 28.44 -8.54 -27.36
CA GLU A 174 27.47 -7.96 -26.45
C GLU A 174 27.54 -8.80 -25.17
N GLU A 175 28.52 -8.53 -24.31
CA GLU A 175 28.45 -8.84 -22.90
C GLU A 175 27.27 -8.03 -22.38
N SER A 176 26.07 -8.60 -22.54
CA SER A 176 24.91 -8.20 -21.75
C SER A 176 25.30 -8.50 -20.32
N SER A 177 25.80 -7.49 -19.62
CA SER A 177 25.82 -7.48 -18.17
C SER A 177 24.36 -7.66 -17.75
N GLU A 178 23.99 -8.90 -17.42
CA GLU A 178 22.77 -9.18 -16.68
C GLU A 178 22.94 -8.43 -15.37
N GLU A 179 22.40 -7.22 -15.30
CA GLU A 179 22.25 -6.50 -14.05
C GLU A 179 21.44 -7.42 -13.14
N GLU A 180 22.08 -7.93 -12.07
CA GLU A 180 21.39 -8.68 -11.03
C GLU A 180 20.30 -7.77 -10.47
N GLU A 181 19.07 -7.97 -10.91
CA GLU A 181 17.90 -7.22 -10.47
C GLU A 181 17.72 -7.52 -8.98
N THR A 182 18.20 -6.62 -8.13
CA THR A 182 18.10 -6.78 -6.68
C THR A 182 16.64 -6.60 -6.28
N ASP A 183 16.05 -7.64 -5.68
CA ASP A 183 14.67 -7.58 -5.21
C ASP A 183 14.47 -6.40 -4.25
N PRO A 184 13.45 -5.55 -4.47
CA PRO A 184 13.21 -4.36 -3.66
C PRO A 184 13.00 -4.74 -2.19
N GLN A 185 13.68 -4.03 -1.28
CA GLN A 185 13.63 -4.28 0.16
C GLN A 185 12.77 -3.23 0.85
N TYR A 186 11.70 -3.65 1.50
CA TYR A 186 10.76 -2.78 2.22
C TYR A 186 11.05 -2.76 3.72
N PRO A 187 11.31 -1.59 4.31
CA PRO A 187 11.67 -1.48 5.72
C PRO A 187 10.44 -1.61 6.63
N ILE A 188 10.65 -2.29 7.75
CA ILE A 188 9.80 -2.20 8.94
C ILE A 188 10.56 -1.36 9.96
N TYR A 189 9.90 -0.35 10.51
CA TYR A 189 10.49 0.56 11.49
C TYR A 189 10.11 0.17 12.91
N TYR A 190 10.97 0.48 13.88
CA TYR A 190 10.61 0.55 15.29
C TYR A 190 10.58 2.01 15.76
N ILE A 191 9.75 2.28 16.76
CA ILE A 191 9.63 3.59 17.41
C ILE A 191 9.47 3.34 18.91
N ASP A 192 10.35 3.92 19.74
CA ASP A 192 10.16 3.96 21.19
C ASP A 192 9.13 5.06 21.51
N PRO A 193 7.92 4.71 21.98
CA PRO A 193 6.87 5.69 22.25
C PRO A 193 7.19 6.63 23.43
N ARG A 194 8.26 6.37 24.20
CA ARG A 194 8.67 7.19 25.35
C ARG A 194 9.65 8.27 24.96
N THR A 195 10.58 7.95 24.06
CA THR A 195 11.66 8.85 23.65
C THR A 195 11.42 9.47 22.28
N GLY A 196 10.59 8.84 21.43
CA GLY A 196 10.48 9.16 20.02
C GLY A 196 11.68 8.67 19.20
N GLU A 197 12.56 7.85 19.77
CA GLU A 197 13.66 7.25 19.02
C GLU A 197 13.10 6.23 18.02
N SER A 198 13.51 6.34 16.76
CA SER A 198 13.07 5.44 15.70
C SER A 198 14.22 4.96 14.83
N GLY A 199 14.05 3.82 14.19
CA GLY A 199 15.01 3.28 13.24
C GLY A 199 14.44 2.12 12.43
N VAL A 200 15.21 1.65 11.46
CA VAL A 200 14.88 0.45 10.70
C VAL A 200 15.05 -0.78 11.62
N PHE A 201 13.99 -1.56 11.78
CA PHE A 201 13.98 -2.80 12.54
C PHE A 201 14.48 -3.98 11.68
N THR A 202 13.95 -4.10 10.47
CA THR A 202 14.33 -5.10 9.46
C THR A 202 13.81 -4.67 8.09
N SER A 203 14.22 -5.37 7.03
CA SER A 203 13.69 -5.19 5.69
C SER A 203 13.21 -6.53 5.14
N ILE A 204 12.18 -6.50 4.30
CA ILE A 204 11.54 -7.68 3.69
C ILE A 204 11.39 -7.49 2.19
N GLY A 205 11.37 -8.58 1.42
CA GLY A 205 11.25 -8.54 -0.04
C GLY A 205 9.83 -8.25 -0.58
N ASP A 206 8.86 -7.93 0.27
CA ASP A 206 7.49 -7.59 -0.12
C ASP A 206 7.00 -6.35 0.65
N ALA A 207 6.13 -5.56 0.02
CA ALA A 207 5.62 -4.34 0.62
C ALA A 207 4.71 -4.64 1.82
N CYS A 208 5.08 -4.18 3.01
CA CYS A 208 4.21 -4.31 4.18
C CYS A 208 3.08 -3.29 4.13
N GLN A 209 1.84 -3.73 3.94
CA GLN A 209 0.67 -2.83 3.96
C GLN A 209 -0.03 -2.84 5.31
N ALA A 210 -0.12 -4.01 5.95
CA ALA A 210 -0.72 -4.16 7.27
C ALA A 210 0.21 -4.93 8.20
N ILE A 211 0.28 -4.52 9.47
CA ILE A 211 1.21 -5.12 10.44
C ILE A 211 0.51 -5.42 11.77
N ALA A 212 0.74 -6.61 12.30
CA ALA A 212 0.20 -7.01 13.61
C ALA A 212 1.23 -7.78 14.42
N TYR A 213 1.17 -7.64 15.74
CA TYR A 213 1.96 -8.48 16.64
C TYR A 213 1.10 -9.58 17.25
N LEU A 214 1.57 -10.82 17.17
CA LEU A 214 0.92 -11.97 17.80
C LEU A 214 1.95 -13.05 18.11
N ASN A 215 1.84 -13.68 19.29
CA ASN A 215 2.66 -14.83 19.69
C ASN A 215 4.18 -14.65 19.45
N ASP A 216 4.72 -13.52 19.90
CA ASP A 216 6.14 -13.18 19.76
C ASP A 216 6.65 -13.05 18.32
N SER A 217 5.75 -12.77 17.37
CA SER A 217 6.07 -12.50 15.97
C SER A 217 5.34 -11.25 15.46
N LEU A 218 5.96 -10.52 14.54
CA LEU A 218 5.26 -9.57 13.68
C LEU A 218 4.72 -10.34 12.48
N TYR A 219 3.49 -10.05 12.11
CA TYR A 219 2.87 -10.49 10.89
C TYR A 219 2.76 -9.30 9.98
N CYS A 220 3.24 -9.46 8.76
CA CYS A 220 3.22 -8.43 7.73
C CYS A 220 2.40 -8.95 6.56
N ALA A 221 1.38 -8.18 6.15
CA ALA A 221 0.54 -8.50 5.02
C ALA A 221 0.77 -7.48 3.89
N GLY A 222 1.25 -7.98 2.76
CA GLY A 222 1.42 -7.27 1.49
C GLY A 222 0.71 -8.02 0.37
N ALA A 223 1.46 -8.39 -0.68
CA ALA A 223 1.03 -9.45 -1.59
C ALA A 223 1.07 -10.83 -0.90
N GLN A 224 1.96 -10.97 0.09
CA GLN A 224 2.16 -12.17 0.88
C GLN A 224 1.91 -11.90 2.37
N LEU A 225 1.57 -12.95 3.10
CA LEU A 225 1.60 -12.98 4.56
C LEU A 225 2.94 -13.53 5.01
N LEU A 226 3.73 -12.69 5.67
CA LEU A 226 5.01 -13.04 6.23
C LEU A 226 4.93 -13.01 7.76
N ARG A 227 5.66 -13.91 8.41
CA ARG A 227 5.85 -13.94 9.87
C ARG A 227 7.31 -13.65 10.20
N ILE A 228 7.55 -12.67 11.05
CA ILE A 228 8.89 -12.25 11.47
C ILE A 228 9.01 -12.51 12.98
N PRO A 229 9.67 -13.57 13.42
CA PRO A 229 9.86 -13.86 14.84
C PRO A 229 10.61 -12.74 15.55
N LEU A 230 10.21 -12.35 16.77
CA LEU A 230 10.99 -11.43 17.61
C LEU A 230 11.79 -12.21 18.65
N GLN A 231 13.10 -12.32 18.44
CA GLN A 231 14.02 -13.00 19.35
C GLN A 231 14.87 -11.96 20.08
N ASN A 232 14.68 -11.82 21.40
CA ASN A 232 15.45 -10.90 22.24
C ASN A 232 15.45 -9.44 21.74
N GLY A 233 14.30 -8.97 21.23
CA GLY A 233 14.16 -7.62 20.70
C GLY A 233 14.75 -7.40 19.31
N LYS A 234 15.21 -8.46 18.63
CA LYS A 234 15.68 -8.43 17.24
C LYS A 234 14.74 -9.20 16.32
N ALA A 235 14.70 -8.80 15.05
CA ALA A 235 14.02 -9.55 14.00
C ALA A 235 14.76 -10.88 13.74
N GLY A 236 14.02 -11.98 13.70
CA GLY A 236 14.46 -13.24 13.11
C GLY A 236 14.30 -13.21 11.58
N GLU A 237 14.64 -14.33 10.93
CA GLU A 237 14.41 -14.48 9.49
C GLU A 237 12.91 -14.46 9.17
N PRO A 238 12.46 -13.67 8.16
CA PRO A 238 11.08 -13.67 7.71
C PRO A 238 10.68 -15.05 7.19
N GLU A 239 9.54 -15.54 7.65
CA GLU A 239 8.96 -16.80 7.23
C GLU A 239 7.74 -16.54 6.34
N PHE A 240 7.76 -17.08 5.13
CA PHE A 240 6.58 -17.06 4.26
C PHE A 240 5.48 -17.97 4.82
N ILE A 241 4.27 -17.43 4.95
CA ILE A 241 3.08 -18.19 5.35
C ILE A 241 2.22 -18.51 4.13
N ARG A 242 1.85 -17.49 3.34
CA ARG A 242 0.91 -17.65 2.23
C ARG A 242 0.90 -16.44 1.30
N ASP A 243 0.58 -16.64 0.03
CA ASP A 243 0.12 -15.58 -0.86
C ASP A 243 -1.32 -15.14 -0.50
N LEU A 244 -1.57 -13.84 -0.51
CA LEU A 244 -2.85 -13.23 -0.10
C LEU A 244 -3.82 -12.98 -1.27
N ASP A 245 -3.63 -13.65 -2.40
CA ASP A 245 -4.57 -13.63 -3.51
C ASP A 245 -5.82 -14.50 -3.21
N PHE A 246 -6.75 -13.92 -2.45
CA PHE A 246 -7.98 -14.63 -2.05
C PHE A 246 -9.04 -14.72 -3.15
N SER A 247 -8.95 -13.94 -4.24
CA SER A 247 -10.00 -13.85 -5.25
C SER A 247 -9.46 -13.44 -6.62
N THR A 248 -9.77 -14.26 -7.62
CA THR A 248 -9.41 -14.01 -9.02
C THR A 248 -10.20 -12.87 -9.67
N GLU A 249 -11.32 -12.45 -9.07
CA GLU A 249 -12.19 -11.41 -9.67
C GLU A 249 -11.89 -10.01 -9.14
N GLU A 250 -11.59 -9.89 -7.84
CA GLU A 250 -11.24 -8.62 -7.18
C GLU A 250 -10.13 -8.87 -6.16
N PRO A 251 -8.93 -8.28 -6.34
CA PRO A 251 -7.82 -8.50 -5.43
C PRO A 251 -8.18 -7.99 -4.04
N THR A 252 -7.89 -8.81 -3.03
CA THR A 252 -8.05 -8.40 -1.64
C THR A 252 -6.89 -7.49 -1.27
N VAL A 253 -7.21 -6.35 -0.64
CA VAL A 253 -6.21 -5.38 -0.20
C VAL A 253 -6.34 -5.24 1.30
N LEU A 254 -5.38 -5.84 2.01
CA LEU A 254 -5.29 -5.79 3.46
C LEU A 254 -4.53 -4.52 3.86
N THR A 255 -5.24 -3.58 4.45
CA THR A 255 -4.68 -2.26 4.79
C THR A 255 -4.30 -2.12 6.24
N GLY A 256 -4.91 -2.91 7.12
CA GLY A 256 -4.76 -2.85 8.56
C GLY A 256 -4.85 -4.23 9.18
N MET A 257 -4.07 -4.49 10.22
CA MET A 257 -4.08 -5.79 10.88
C MET A 257 -3.88 -5.67 12.39
N THR A 258 -4.51 -6.55 13.16
CA THR A 258 -4.32 -6.63 14.61
C THR A 258 -4.49 -8.06 15.11
N ALA A 259 -4.11 -8.34 16.35
CA ALA A 259 -4.41 -9.62 16.97
C ALA A 259 -5.87 -9.67 17.44
N SER A 260 -6.48 -10.85 17.39
CA SER A 260 -7.74 -11.08 18.09
C SER A 260 -7.52 -11.01 19.61
N ALA A 261 -8.57 -10.64 20.35
CA ALA A 261 -8.56 -10.47 21.80
C ALA A 261 -8.17 -11.75 22.57
N ASP A 262 -8.39 -12.92 21.98
CA ASP A 262 -8.00 -14.24 22.51
C ASP A 262 -6.64 -14.72 21.97
N GLY A 263 -6.00 -13.97 21.09
CA GLY A 263 -4.74 -14.33 20.44
C GLY A 263 -4.82 -15.53 19.49
N ALA A 264 -6.03 -15.95 19.10
CA ALA A 264 -6.24 -17.11 18.24
C ALA A 264 -6.13 -16.79 16.74
N ALA A 265 -6.36 -15.54 16.35
CA ALA A 265 -6.42 -15.11 14.95
C ALA A 265 -5.74 -13.76 14.72
N LEU A 266 -5.36 -13.50 13.47
CA LEU A 266 -5.06 -12.16 12.98
C LEU A 266 -6.34 -11.59 12.39
N LEU A 267 -6.65 -10.33 12.70
CA LEU A 267 -7.79 -9.61 12.19
C LEU A 267 -7.30 -8.59 11.17
N ALA A 268 -7.64 -8.80 9.89
CA ALA A 268 -7.19 -7.94 8.80
C ALA A 268 -8.35 -7.17 8.18
N THR A 269 -8.17 -5.89 7.86
CA THR A 269 -9.15 -5.07 7.15
C THR A 269 -9.00 -5.19 5.66
N ASP A 270 -10.01 -5.78 5.03
CA ASP A 270 -10.14 -5.82 3.58
C ASP A 270 -10.93 -4.60 3.11
N THR A 271 -10.19 -3.61 2.60
CA THR A 271 -10.76 -2.31 2.26
C THR A 271 -11.62 -2.37 1.00
N ASN A 272 -11.31 -3.26 0.06
CA ASN A 272 -12.06 -3.39 -1.19
C ASN A 272 -13.44 -4.00 -0.95
N HIS A 273 -13.54 -4.96 -0.02
CA HIS A 273 -14.80 -5.65 0.27
C HIS A 273 -15.50 -5.15 1.54
N PHE A 274 -14.97 -4.12 2.22
CA PHE A 274 -15.52 -3.51 3.44
C PHE A 274 -15.79 -4.55 4.54
N GLN A 275 -14.80 -5.38 4.83
CA GLN A 275 -14.92 -6.46 5.79
C GLN A 275 -13.66 -6.63 6.65
N ILE A 276 -13.80 -7.33 7.76
CA ILE A 276 -12.68 -7.82 8.58
C ILE A 276 -12.56 -9.33 8.36
N LEU A 277 -11.37 -9.77 8.00
CA LEU A 277 -11.02 -11.18 7.86
C LEU A 277 -10.34 -11.67 9.13
N PHE A 278 -10.72 -12.87 9.58
CA PHE A 278 -10.06 -13.58 10.66
C PHE A 278 -9.14 -14.61 10.01
N LEU A 279 -7.85 -14.34 10.02
CA LEU A 279 -6.82 -15.19 9.43
C LEU A 279 -6.22 -16.10 10.50
N ASP A 280 -6.04 -17.37 10.16
CA ASP A 280 -5.24 -18.29 10.95
C ASP A 280 -3.76 -17.85 10.89
N PRO A 281 -3.09 -17.60 12.03
CA PRO A 281 -1.72 -17.11 12.02
C PRO A 281 -0.69 -18.14 11.53
N ALA A 282 -1.01 -19.44 11.56
CA ALA A 282 -0.12 -20.49 11.11
C ALA A 282 -0.25 -20.77 9.61
N THR A 283 -1.46 -20.65 9.04
CA THR A 283 -1.73 -21.01 7.63
C THR A 283 -2.10 -19.82 6.74
N GLY A 284 -2.42 -18.66 7.31
CA GLY A 284 -2.97 -17.51 6.60
C GLY A 284 -4.38 -17.73 6.05
N GLU A 285 -5.05 -18.83 6.37
CA GLU A 285 -6.39 -19.13 5.89
C GLU A 285 -7.46 -18.25 6.56
N VAL A 286 -8.44 -17.80 5.77
CA VAL A 286 -9.60 -17.07 6.30
C VAL A 286 -10.52 -18.04 7.03
N GLN A 287 -10.54 -17.96 8.35
CA GLN A 287 -11.43 -18.74 9.21
C GLN A 287 -12.85 -18.16 9.25
N LYS A 288 -12.97 -16.83 9.22
CA LYS A 288 -14.24 -16.09 9.31
C LYS A 288 -14.11 -14.73 8.63
N SER A 289 -15.21 -14.18 8.12
CA SER A 289 -15.30 -12.78 7.69
C SER A 289 -16.45 -12.06 8.39
N LEU A 290 -16.26 -10.77 8.63
CA LEU A 290 -17.25 -9.86 9.23
C LEU A 290 -17.43 -8.64 8.33
N LYS A 291 -18.61 -8.50 7.72
CA LYS A 291 -18.93 -7.32 6.91
C LYS A 291 -19.16 -6.09 7.79
N LEU A 292 -18.49 -4.99 7.46
CA LEU A 292 -18.65 -3.72 8.15
C LEU A 292 -19.97 -3.07 7.74
N ARG A 293 -20.74 -2.63 8.74
CA ARG A 293 -22.06 -1.99 8.55
C ARG A 293 -22.13 -0.67 9.28
N SER A 294 -22.90 0.27 8.73
CA SER A 294 -23.17 1.54 9.41
C SER A 294 -24.04 1.31 10.65
N PRO A 295 -23.73 1.94 11.80
CA PRO A 295 -24.46 1.73 13.06
C PRO A 295 -25.97 1.91 12.91
N GLY A 296 -26.74 0.95 13.43
CA GLY A 296 -28.21 0.99 13.38
C GLY A 296 -28.82 0.76 12.00
N THR A 297 -28.03 0.34 11.00
CA THR A 297 -28.53 0.06 9.65
C THR A 297 -27.95 -1.25 9.10
N GLU A 298 -28.59 -1.84 8.11
CA GLU A 298 -28.04 -2.98 7.36
C GLU A 298 -27.12 -2.54 6.20
N LYS A 299 -26.94 -1.23 6.00
CA LYS A 299 -26.11 -0.70 4.92
C LYS A 299 -24.64 -0.95 5.22
N ALA A 300 -23.88 -1.28 4.17
CA ALA A 300 -22.44 -1.36 4.25
C ALA A 300 -21.86 -0.05 4.84
N TYR A 301 -20.81 -0.17 5.64
CA TYR A 301 -20.06 1.00 6.07
C TYR A 301 -19.38 1.60 4.82
N PRO A 302 -19.66 2.87 4.48
CA PRO A 302 -19.28 3.42 3.18
C PRO A 302 -17.80 3.78 3.08
N PHE A 303 -17.08 3.77 4.20
CA PHE A 303 -15.67 4.12 4.27
C PHE A 303 -14.84 2.87 4.52
N GLY A 304 -13.64 2.81 3.95
CA GLY A 304 -12.66 1.80 4.32
C GLY A 304 -12.25 1.94 5.79
N VAL A 305 -11.85 0.84 6.40
CA VAL A 305 -11.09 0.86 7.65
C VAL A 305 -9.66 0.48 7.29
N PHE A 306 -8.71 1.36 7.60
CA PHE A 306 -7.31 1.25 7.19
C PHE A 306 -6.42 0.64 8.26
N SER A 307 -6.81 0.71 9.54
CA SER A 307 -6.04 0.14 10.64
C SER A 307 -6.99 -0.29 11.74
N LEU A 308 -6.57 -1.27 12.54
CA LEU A 308 -7.31 -1.82 13.66
C LEU A 308 -6.41 -1.89 14.89
N ALA A 309 -6.98 -1.59 16.06
CA ALA A 309 -6.33 -1.87 17.31
C ALA A 309 -7.34 -2.37 18.35
N TYR A 310 -6.92 -3.38 19.12
CA TYR A 310 -7.69 -3.87 20.25
C TYR A 310 -7.30 -3.12 21.53
N ASP A 311 -8.29 -2.63 22.25
CA ASP A 311 -8.12 -2.08 23.58
C ASP A 311 -8.50 -3.12 24.63
N GLU A 312 -7.51 -3.64 25.37
CA GLU A 312 -7.71 -4.59 26.45
C GLU A 312 -8.51 -3.99 27.63
N VAL A 313 -8.40 -2.67 27.84
CA VAL A 313 -9.04 -1.98 28.98
C VAL A 313 -10.54 -1.87 28.75
N THR A 314 -10.95 -1.38 27.58
CA THR A 314 -12.37 -1.26 27.22
C THR A 314 -12.94 -2.49 26.51
N ARG A 315 -12.10 -3.51 26.26
CA ARG A 315 -12.42 -4.75 25.52
C ARG A 315 -13.10 -4.47 24.19
N SER A 316 -12.56 -3.51 23.45
CA SER A 316 -13.18 -3.00 22.23
C SER A 316 -12.15 -2.87 21.11
N TYR A 317 -12.60 -3.09 19.88
CA TYR A 317 -11.79 -2.78 18.71
C TYR A 317 -12.06 -1.36 18.27
N PHE A 318 -11.00 -0.65 17.95
CA PHE A 318 -11.02 0.62 17.27
C PHE A 318 -10.48 0.42 15.87
N GLY A 319 -11.01 1.17 14.92
CA GLY A 319 -10.50 1.23 13.56
C GLY A 319 -10.35 2.66 13.09
N VAL A 320 -9.45 2.90 12.16
CA VAL A 320 -9.29 4.19 11.51
C VAL A 320 -9.97 4.16 10.15
N SER A 321 -10.91 5.07 9.93
CA SER A 321 -11.44 5.36 8.60
C SER A 321 -10.88 6.68 8.08
N THR A 322 -11.16 7.00 6.81
CA THR A 322 -10.66 8.21 6.13
C THR A 322 -10.90 9.50 6.92
N VAL A 323 -11.98 9.53 7.72
CA VAL A 323 -12.48 10.76 8.37
C VAL A 323 -12.56 10.66 9.89
N SER A 324 -12.38 9.47 10.48
CA SER A 324 -12.65 9.28 11.91
C SER A 324 -12.07 7.99 12.47
N ILE A 325 -11.86 7.96 13.77
CA ILE A 325 -11.69 6.72 14.53
C ILE A 325 -13.09 6.17 14.84
N VAL A 326 -13.32 4.91 14.52
CA VAL A 326 -14.58 4.20 14.76
C VAL A 326 -14.40 3.07 15.76
N ARG A 327 -15.41 2.84 16.60
CA ARG A 327 -15.47 1.64 17.44
C ARG A 327 -16.18 0.53 16.67
N ILE A 328 -15.60 -0.66 16.65
CA ILE A 328 -16.12 -1.81 15.91
C ILE A 328 -16.68 -2.83 16.90
N ASP A 329 -17.95 -3.17 16.71
CA ASP A 329 -18.59 -4.26 17.45
C ASP A 329 -18.32 -5.58 16.72
N MET A 330 -17.60 -6.49 17.39
CA MET A 330 -17.18 -7.78 16.84
C MET A 330 -18.11 -8.94 17.23
N LYS A 331 -19.26 -8.64 17.84
CA LYS A 331 -20.26 -9.63 18.25
C LYS A 331 -21.09 -10.17 17.09
#